data_AF-A0A8G2C8R0-F1
#
_entry.id   AF-A0A8G2C8R0-F1
#
_cell.length_a   1.000
_cell.length_b   1.000
_cell.length_c   1.000
_cell.angle_alpha   90.00
_cell.angle_beta   90.00
_cell.angle_gamma   90.00
#
_symmetry.space_group_name_H-M   'P 1'
#
loop_
_entity.id
_entity.type
_entity.pdbx_description
1 polymer ?
#
loop_
_entity_poly.entity_id
_entity_poly.type
_entity_poly.pdbx_seq_one_letter_code
_entity_poly.pdbx_strand_id
1 'polypeptide(L)'
;MMKGKSLLRWAGMLMVVALVSVVGIEARSSSVTAAPAEQHADIIKIDVIGKLGDMELPAVTYRHDLHTDALKKMDKDCATCHDSDSNGSMNLTFKRTDDMSAKQLQNLYHQNCVGCHADMAKAGKDTGPLESECRSCHNPKPDMVAERQPIEMDKSLHFRHISSKKLAVSQQDKNCGACHMNVDVVAGTASYVAGTEDSDNGYGDGFVKYKSPKSAAHSSCISCHKNEAKKDTAFAGPVTCAGCHSATAQKEMKKVTPERLDRGQPDTLLIVPNTAAEKNIAPVAFDHKFHEANVKDCSTCHINGIGNDKDGFKPLYSDMHDAKSSASCVGCHAMRIAQNPSCEGCHTMVPVQNFNEQSCATCHNANGVTAEQAAKMSKKERSAVAASVIAAREAGAVTYTAEDIPEFVKIDALADTYEASKMPHRKIVETLLNATADSKLAGSFHAEKGKVCQACHHQSPISIKPPKCQSCHSEAFKKGDRPGLKAAYHQQCMTCHTEMKIQKPQNTECAGCHAARAN
;
A
#
# COMPACT_ATOMS: atom_id res chain seq x y z
N MET A 1 0.20 29.74 87.65
CA MET A 1 -0.61 29.46 86.44
C MET A 1 0.08 30.06 85.21
N MET A 2 1.00 29.32 84.57
CA MET A 2 1.60 29.67 83.26
C MET A 2 2.07 28.39 82.55
N LYS A 3 1.16 27.51 82.12
CA LYS A 3 1.51 26.32 81.31
C LYS A 3 0.49 25.95 80.20
N GLY A 4 -0.47 26.82 79.89
CA GLY A 4 -1.47 26.56 78.83
C GLY A 4 -1.16 27.20 77.46
N LYS A 5 -0.47 28.34 77.43
CA LYS A 5 -0.30 29.13 76.19
C LYS A 5 0.89 28.71 75.30
N SER A 6 1.83 27.92 75.82
CA SER A 6 3.01 27.45 75.07
C SER A 6 2.71 26.20 74.22
N LEU A 7 1.92 25.26 74.76
CA LEU A 7 1.59 24.00 74.09
C LEU A 7 0.69 24.18 72.85
N LEU A 8 -0.26 25.13 72.89
CA LEU A 8 -1.12 25.44 71.74
C LEU A 8 -0.36 26.09 70.57
N ARG A 9 0.74 26.80 70.84
CA ARG A 9 1.56 27.43 69.78
C ARG A 9 2.40 26.39 69.02
N TRP A 10 2.90 25.37 69.70
CA TRP A 10 3.65 24.28 69.07
C TRP A 10 2.74 23.29 68.32
N ALA A 11 1.54 23.01 68.84
CA ALA A 11 0.55 22.16 68.15
C ALA A 11 0.03 22.81 66.85
N GLY A 12 -0.20 24.13 66.85
CA GLY A 12 -0.61 24.86 65.63
C GLY A 12 0.47 24.89 64.55
N MET A 13 1.74 25.00 64.95
CA MET A 13 2.87 25.04 64.02
C MET A 13 3.15 23.66 63.38
N LEU A 14 2.94 22.57 64.14
CA LEU A 14 3.02 21.21 63.59
C LEU A 14 1.87 20.86 62.63
N MET A 15 0.65 21.37 62.86
CA MET A 15 -0.46 21.17 61.90
C MET A 15 -0.27 21.96 60.60
N VAL A 16 0.32 23.17 60.63
CA VAL A 16 0.61 23.93 59.41
C VAL A 16 1.73 23.29 58.60
N VAL A 17 2.76 22.73 59.24
CA VAL A 17 3.82 21.98 58.53
C VAL A 17 3.27 20.68 57.94
N ALA A 18 2.39 19.96 58.65
CA ALA A 18 1.74 18.76 58.10
C ALA A 18 0.81 19.08 56.91
N LEU A 19 0.06 20.19 56.95
CA LEU A 19 -0.80 20.61 55.82
C LEU A 19 0.00 21.12 54.61
N VAL A 20 1.14 21.78 54.82
CA VAL A 20 2.05 22.17 53.72
C VAL A 20 2.80 20.96 53.16
N SER A 21 3.01 19.90 53.96
CA SER A 21 3.59 18.64 53.49
C SER A 21 2.61 17.79 52.66
N VAL A 22 1.30 17.87 52.94
CA VAL A 22 0.26 17.13 52.19
C VAL A 22 -0.15 17.84 50.90
N VAL A 23 0.00 19.17 50.81
CA VAL A 23 -0.26 19.95 49.58
C VAL A 23 1.01 20.16 48.72
N GLY A 24 2.19 19.75 49.21
CA GLY A 24 3.48 19.88 48.51
C GLY A 24 4.04 18.60 47.87
N ILE A 25 3.35 17.46 47.98
CA ILE A 25 3.72 16.19 47.33
C ILE A 25 2.58 15.75 46.39
N GLU A 26 2.05 16.67 45.59
CA GLU A 26 1.85 16.35 44.19
C GLU A 26 3.12 16.76 43.47
N ALA A 27 4.18 15.97 43.70
CA ALA A 27 5.16 15.77 42.66
C ALA A 27 4.34 15.23 41.48
N ARG A 28 3.90 16.14 40.61
CA ARG A 28 3.65 15.82 39.21
C ARG A 28 4.92 15.10 38.80
N SER A 29 4.87 13.78 38.80
CA SER A 29 5.60 12.98 37.86
C SER A 29 5.14 13.51 36.51
N SER A 30 5.79 14.61 36.11
CA SER A 30 6.03 14.89 34.73
C SER A 30 6.76 13.63 34.32
N SER A 31 6.01 12.66 33.80
CA SER A 31 6.51 11.77 32.78
C SER A 31 6.98 12.72 31.69
N VAL A 32 8.17 13.28 31.88
CA VAL A 32 9.06 13.64 30.81
C VAL A 32 9.27 12.29 30.15
N THR A 33 8.35 11.96 29.25
CA THR A 33 8.61 10.98 28.20
C THR A 33 9.98 11.39 27.70
N ALA A 34 10.98 10.54 27.95
CA ALA A 34 12.31 10.73 27.41
C ALA A 34 12.14 11.14 25.95
N ALA A 35 12.86 12.18 25.53
CA ALA A 35 12.77 12.64 24.15
C ALA A 35 12.89 11.40 23.24
N PRO A 36 11.97 11.22 22.28
CA PRO A 36 12.00 10.05 21.41
C PRO A 36 13.38 9.98 20.76
N ALA A 37 13.93 8.75 20.71
CA ALA A 37 15.23 8.51 20.11
C ALA A 37 15.29 9.07 18.68
N GLU A 38 16.42 9.67 18.32
CA GLU A 38 16.59 10.31 17.01
C GLU A 38 16.52 9.27 15.90
N GLN A 39 15.68 9.51 14.89
CA GLN A 39 15.37 8.53 13.85
C GLN A 39 16.26 8.73 12.62
N HIS A 40 16.86 7.64 12.12
CA HIS A 40 17.73 7.72 10.95
C HIS A 40 17.62 6.52 10.01
N ALA A 41 17.72 6.79 8.70
CA ALA A 41 17.66 5.77 7.66
C ALA A 41 18.96 4.96 7.48
N ASP A 42 20.08 5.47 8.00
CA ASP A 42 21.42 4.91 7.79
C ASP A 42 21.92 4.04 8.96
N ILE A 43 21.08 3.76 9.95
CA ILE A 43 21.47 2.93 11.10
C ILE A 43 21.55 1.45 10.70
N ILE A 44 22.73 0.88 10.82
CA ILE A 44 23.00 -0.55 10.71
C ILE A 44 23.25 -1.08 12.13
N LYS A 45 22.44 -2.07 12.53
CA LYS A 45 22.71 -2.87 13.71
C LYS A 45 23.69 -3.98 13.32
N ILE A 46 24.90 -3.94 13.86
CA ILE A 46 25.94 -4.95 13.60
C ILE A 46 25.78 -6.06 14.63
N ASP A 47 25.07 -7.12 14.25
CA ASP A 47 24.78 -8.31 15.09
C ASP A 47 25.16 -9.63 14.41
N VAL A 48 25.98 -9.57 13.37
CA VAL A 48 26.35 -10.75 12.56
C VAL A 48 27.03 -11.86 13.37
N ILE A 49 27.78 -11.51 14.43
CA ILE A 49 28.41 -12.48 15.34
C ILE A 49 27.34 -13.28 16.09
N GLY A 50 26.20 -12.66 16.41
CA GLY A 50 25.06 -13.32 17.05
C GLY A 50 24.43 -14.45 16.23
N LYS A 51 24.73 -14.52 14.92
CA LYS A 51 24.32 -15.64 14.06
C LYS A 51 25.24 -16.86 14.19
N LEU A 52 26.42 -16.69 14.78
CA LEU A 52 27.45 -17.72 14.92
C LEU A 52 27.59 -18.21 16.38
N GLY A 53 26.92 -17.58 17.33
CA GLY A 53 26.96 -17.90 18.76
C GLY A 53 26.41 -16.75 19.61
N ASP A 54 26.48 -16.91 20.93
CA ASP A 54 25.99 -15.89 21.86
C ASP A 54 26.84 -14.62 21.84
N MET A 55 26.17 -13.46 21.98
CA MET A 55 26.84 -12.17 22.08
C MET A 55 27.03 -11.77 23.55
N GLU A 56 28.27 -11.49 23.94
CA GLU A 56 28.62 -11.04 25.30
C GLU A 56 28.23 -9.57 25.57
N LEU A 57 28.12 -8.76 24.51
CA LEU A 57 27.80 -7.33 24.57
C LEU A 57 26.63 -7.00 23.61
N PRO A 58 25.90 -5.89 23.84
CA PRO A 58 24.90 -5.40 22.92
C PRO A 58 25.44 -5.22 21.50
N ALA A 59 24.59 -5.39 20.48
CA ALA A 59 24.97 -5.14 19.10
C ALA A 59 25.39 -3.68 18.88
N VAL A 60 26.34 -3.45 17.97
CA VAL A 60 26.83 -2.10 17.68
C VAL A 60 25.82 -1.36 16.80
N THR A 61 25.52 -0.11 17.16
CA THR A 61 24.70 0.80 16.35
C THR A 61 25.63 1.63 15.48
N TYR A 62 25.58 1.44 14.16
CA TYR A 62 26.48 2.05 13.20
C TYR A 62 25.74 2.98 12.24
N ARG A 63 26.15 4.26 12.18
CA ARG A 63 25.60 5.28 11.27
C ARG A 63 26.36 5.27 9.95
N HIS A 64 25.83 4.60 8.93
CA HIS A 64 26.56 4.41 7.67
C HIS A 64 26.77 5.72 6.90
N ASP A 65 25.76 6.59 6.82
CA ASP A 65 25.87 7.84 6.06
C ASP A 65 26.84 8.81 6.75
N LEU A 66 26.83 8.84 8.10
CA LEU A 66 27.80 9.60 8.89
C LEU A 66 29.25 9.21 8.56
N HIS A 67 29.53 7.90 8.44
CA HIS A 67 30.87 7.42 8.10
C HIS A 67 31.22 7.75 6.64
N THR A 68 30.30 7.57 5.69
CA THR A 68 30.58 7.91 4.29
C THR A 68 30.80 9.40 4.08
N ASP A 69 30.09 10.26 4.81
CA ASP A 69 30.28 11.72 4.77
C ASP A 69 31.64 12.12 5.34
N ALA A 70 32.07 11.49 6.43
CA ALA A 70 33.40 11.70 7.01
C ALA A 70 34.51 11.24 6.06
N LEU A 71 34.40 10.04 5.47
CA LEU A 71 35.36 9.51 4.53
C LEU A 71 35.48 10.38 3.27
N LYS A 72 34.36 10.88 2.74
CA LYS A 72 34.36 11.78 1.59
C LYS A 72 35.14 13.07 1.85
N LYS A 73 35.05 13.64 3.07
CA LYS A 73 35.85 14.81 3.48
C LYS A 73 37.35 14.51 3.59
N MET A 74 37.71 13.23 3.69
CA MET A 74 39.09 12.75 3.71
C MET A 74 39.60 12.28 2.34
N ASP A 75 38.83 12.53 1.27
CA ASP A 75 39.11 12.03 -0.09
C ASP A 75 39.25 10.49 -0.14
N LYS A 76 38.45 9.80 0.68
CA LYS A 76 38.35 8.34 0.76
C LYS A 76 37.00 7.86 0.22
N ASP A 77 36.97 6.62 -0.25
CA ASP A 77 35.78 6.01 -0.85
C ASP A 77 35.37 4.69 -0.17
N CYS A 78 34.42 3.97 -0.78
CA CYS A 78 33.88 2.72 -0.30
C CYS A 78 34.94 1.64 -0.05
N ALA A 79 36.05 1.63 -0.82
CA ALA A 79 37.12 0.65 -0.69
C ALA A 79 37.84 0.75 0.67
N THR A 80 37.66 1.86 1.38
CA THR A 80 38.11 2.02 2.77
C THR A 80 37.50 0.98 3.71
N CYS A 81 36.30 0.48 3.42
CA CYS A 81 35.57 -0.46 4.30
C CYS A 81 35.04 -1.71 3.58
N HIS A 82 34.95 -1.69 2.25
CA HIS A 82 34.40 -2.78 1.44
C HIS A 82 35.44 -3.31 0.45
N ASP A 83 35.77 -4.59 0.57
CA ASP A 83 36.68 -5.25 -0.35
C ASP A 83 35.93 -5.65 -1.62
N SER A 84 36.64 -5.70 -2.75
CA SER A 84 36.07 -6.17 -4.01
C SER A 84 36.36 -7.64 -4.22
N ASP A 85 35.44 -8.36 -4.85
CA ASP A 85 35.65 -9.74 -5.26
C ASP A 85 36.60 -9.84 -6.47
N SER A 86 36.89 -11.08 -6.90
CA SER A 86 37.78 -11.37 -8.03
C SER A 86 37.30 -10.76 -9.36
N ASN A 87 36.02 -10.40 -9.46
CA ASN A 87 35.42 -9.80 -10.65
C ASN A 87 35.37 -8.25 -10.56
N GLY A 88 35.97 -7.67 -9.51
CA GLY A 88 35.98 -6.23 -9.26
C GLY A 88 34.65 -5.69 -8.72
N SER A 89 33.71 -6.56 -8.33
CA SER A 89 32.45 -6.14 -7.72
C SER A 89 32.63 -5.94 -6.21
N MET A 90 32.13 -4.82 -5.70
CA MET A 90 32.28 -4.47 -4.29
C MET A 90 31.42 -5.39 -3.41
N ASN A 91 32.04 -6.03 -2.42
CA ASN A 91 31.32 -6.82 -1.43
C ASN A 91 30.64 -5.90 -0.41
N LEU A 92 29.37 -6.16 -0.09
CA LEU A 92 28.61 -5.36 0.86
C LEU A 92 28.98 -5.65 2.33
N THR A 93 29.78 -6.68 2.58
CA THR A 93 30.28 -6.97 3.93
C THR A 93 31.49 -6.09 4.27
N PHE A 94 31.66 -5.83 5.57
CA PHE A 94 32.75 -4.99 6.07
C PHE A 94 34.07 -5.79 6.08
N LYS A 95 35.05 -5.32 5.30
CA LYS A 95 36.45 -5.79 5.24
C LYS A 95 36.63 -7.30 5.09
N ARG A 96 35.76 -7.95 4.33
CA ARG A 96 35.89 -9.38 4.03
C ARG A 96 35.15 -9.78 2.74
N THR A 97 35.51 -10.95 2.23
CA THR A 97 34.81 -11.63 1.13
C THR A 97 34.29 -13.00 1.53
N ASP A 98 34.90 -13.62 2.53
CA ASP A 98 34.60 -14.99 2.97
C ASP A 98 33.92 -15.05 4.33
N ASP A 99 33.30 -16.19 4.62
CA ASP A 99 32.77 -16.51 5.93
C ASP A 99 33.91 -16.70 6.94
N MET A 100 33.69 -16.25 8.16
CA MET A 100 34.69 -16.26 9.24
C MET A 100 34.06 -16.78 10.53
N SER A 101 34.88 -17.35 11.41
CA SER A 101 34.44 -17.71 12.77
C SER A 101 34.08 -16.46 13.59
N ALA A 102 33.29 -16.64 14.65
CA ALA A 102 32.91 -15.56 15.56
C ALA A 102 34.12 -14.78 16.10
N LYS A 103 35.20 -15.47 16.48
CA LYS A 103 36.42 -14.84 17.00
C LYS A 103 37.17 -14.03 15.94
N GLN A 104 37.23 -14.56 14.72
CA GLN A 104 37.84 -13.84 13.59
C GLN A 104 37.05 -12.58 13.25
N LEU A 105 35.71 -12.64 13.23
CA LEU A 105 34.86 -11.46 13.01
C LEU A 105 35.03 -10.42 14.12
N GLN A 106 35.05 -10.85 15.39
CA GLN A 106 35.29 -9.95 16.52
C GLN A 106 36.60 -9.18 16.33
N ASN A 107 37.69 -9.89 16.03
CA ASN A 107 39.00 -9.29 15.81
C ASN A 107 38.99 -8.35 14.59
N LEU A 108 38.36 -8.75 13.49
CA LEU A 108 38.24 -7.93 12.28
C LEU A 108 37.55 -6.60 12.56
N TYR A 109 36.42 -6.61 13.26
CA TYR A 109 35.70 -5.38 13.61
C TYR A 109 36.52 -4.49 14.53
N HIS A 110 37.06 -5.01 15.63
CA HIS A 110 37.84 -4.19 16.56
C HIS A 110 39.09 -3.59 15.90
N GLN A 111 39.86 -4.40 15.16
CA GLN A 111 41.08 -3.94 14.51
C GLN A 111 40.82 -2.82 13.50
N ASN A 112 39.79 -2.97 12.65
CA ASN A 112 39.52 -1.99 11.59
C ASN A 112 38.75 -0.76 12.10
N CYS A 113 37.75 -0.94 12.96
CA CYS A 113 36.96 0.18 13.50
C CYS A 113 37.82 1.03 14.43
N VAL A 114 38.39 0.42 15.48
CA VAL A 114 39.18 1.15 16.48
C VAL A 114 40.50 1.63 15.90
N GLY A 115 41.13 0.86 14.99
CA GLY A 115 42.35 1.29 14.30
C GLY A 115 42.16 2.60 13.53
N CYS A 116 41.11 2.70 12.72
CA CYS A 116 40.78 3.94 12.01
C CYS A 116 40.50 5.10 12.98
N HIS A 117 39.71 4.84 14.03
CA HIS A 117 39.39 5.87 15.01
C HIS A 117 40.62 6.39 15.76
N ALA A 118 41.53 5.50 16.14
CA ALA A 118 42.76 5.84 16.84
C ALA A 118 43.71 6.66 15.95
N ASP A 119 43.82 6.33 14.66
CA ASP A 119 44.63 7.10 13.73
C ASP A 119 44.07 8.50 13.47
N MET A 120 42.74 8.63 13.41
CA MET A 120 42.07 9.92 13.33
C MET A 120 42.25 10.75 14.61
N ALA A 121 42.17 10.12 15.79
CA ALA A 121 42.43 10.77 17.08
C ALA A 121 43.86 11.33 17.15
N LYS A 122 44.86 10.53 16.75
CA LYS A 122 46.26 10.95 16.69
C LYS A 122 46.47 12.13 15.73
N ALA A 123 45.71 12.17 14.65
CA ALA A 123 45.73 13.27 13.68
C ALA A 123 44.93 14.51 14.15
N GLY A 124 44.37 14.51 15.36
CA GLY A 124 43.57 15.62 15.90
C GLY A 124 42.27 15.86 15.15
N LYS A 125 41.71 14.84 14.50
CA LYS A 125 40.45 14.92 13.75
C LYS A 125 39.29 14.37 14.59
N ASP A 126 38.09 14.87 14.31
CA ASP A 126 36.85 14.29 14.84
C ASP A 126 36.78 12.79 14.50
N THR A 127 36.52 11.96 15.49
CA THR A 127 36.64 10.51 15.37
C THR A 127 35.60 9.79 16.24
N GLY A 128 35.44 8.49 16.02
CA GLY A 128 34.56 7.64 16.80
C GLY A 128 35.23 7.09 18.08
N PRO A 129 34.53 6.17 18.78
CA PRO A 129 35.01 5.63 20.04
C PRO A 129 36.34 4.88 19.94
N LEU A 130 37.18 5.02 20.97
CA LEU A 130 38.47 4.37 21.13
C LEU A 130 38.34 3.02 21.87
N GLU A 131 39.45 2.29 21.99
CA GLU A 131 39.49 0.91 22.50
C GLU A 131 38.89 0.75 23.90
N SER A 132 39.09 1.72 24.79
CA SER A 132 38.57 1.69 26.16
C SER A 132 37.08 2.06 26.28
N GLU A 133 36.44 2.48 25.19
CA GLU A 133 35.09 3.04 25.18
C GLU A 133 34.04 2.00 24.73
N CYS A 134 34.09 0.80 25.32
CA CYS A 134 33.28 -0.34 24.89
C CYS A 134 31.78 0.00 24.74
N ARG A 135 31.22 0.75 25.71
CA ARG A 135 29.79 1.08 25.75
C ARG A 135 29.36 2.20 24.79
N SER A 136 30.31 2.95 24.24
CA SER A 136 30.03 3.95 23.21
C SER A 136 29.68 3.27 21.87
N CYS A 137 30.28 2.12 21.58
CA CYS A 137 29.89 1.26 20.45
C CYS A 137 28.79 0.25 20.84
N HIS A 138 29.00 -0.50 21.92
CA HIS A 138 28.09 -1.52 22.44
C HIS A 138 27.07 -0.93 23.40
N ASN A 139 26.29 0.03 22.92
CA ASN A 139 25.30 0.74 23.73
C ASN A 139 24.02 -0.11 23.90
N PRO A 140 23.62 -0.51 25.13
CA PRO A 140 22.37 -1.26 25.36
C PRO A 140 21.10 -0.42 25.14
N LYS A 141 21.23 0.91 25.16
CA LYS A 141 20.14 1.87 24.97
C LYS A 141 20.59 2.95 23.99
N PRO A 142 20.64 2.64 22.68
CA PRO A 142 21.03 3.62 21.70
C PRO A 142 20.02 4.77 21.67
N ASP A 143 20.52 6.01 21.73
CA ASP A 143 19.69 7.23 21.64
C ASP A 143 19.22 7.52 20.20
N MET A 144 19.63 6.67 19.26
CA MET A 144 19.27 6.73 17.84
C MET A 144 18.67 5.40 17.39
N VAL A 145 17.60 5.44 16.60
CA VAL A 145 16.89 4.25 16.12
C VAL A 145 16.73 4.24 14.60
N ALA A 146 16.81 3.05 14.01
CA ALA A 146 16.66 2.88 12.57
C ALA A 146 15.22 3.15 12.14
N GLU A 147 15.03 4.12 11.25
CA GLU A 147 13.76 4.37 10.58
C GLU A 147 14.01 4.45 9.07
N ARG A 148 13.60 3.41 8.35
CA ARG A 148 13.78 3.29 6.90
C ARG A 148 12.44 3.10 6.24
N GLN A 149 12.22 3.87 5.19
CA GLN A 149 11.15 3.61 4.24
C GLN A 149 11.63 2.57 3.22
N PRO A 150 10.81 1.56 2.88
CA PRO A 150 11.04 0.72 1.71
C PRO A 150 11.13 1.60 0.46
N ILE A 151 12.02 1.24 -0.46
CA ILE A 151 12.08 1.86 -1.78
C ILE A 151 11.61 0.85 -2.81
N GLU A 152 10.77 1.30 -3.73
CA GLU A 152 10.20 0.47 -4.79
C GLU A 152 10.33 1.19 -6.13
N MET A 153 10.44 0.40 -7.20
CA MET A 153 10.43 0.93 -8.57
C MET A 153 8.97 1.13 -9.00
N ASP A 154 8.34 2.20 -8.52
CA ASP A 154 7.02 2.59 -9.03
C ASP A 154 7.10 2.88 -10.55
N LYS A 155 5.96 2.94 -11.24
CA LYS A 155 5.93 3.13 -12.70
C LYS A 155 6.71 4.37 -13.15
N SER A 156 6.68 5.44 -12.37
CA SER A 156 7.39 6.68 -12.68
C SER A 156 8.91 6.49 -12.54
N LEU A 157 9.36 5.93 -11.42
CA LEU A 157 10.78 5.68 -11.16
C LEU A 157 11.34 4.64 -12.14
N HIS A 158 10.59 3.57 -12.41
CA HIS A 158 10.91 2.60 -13.45
C HIS A 158 11.04 3.28 -14.82
N PHE A 159 10.07 4.12 -15.21
CA PHE A 159 10.11 4.85 -16.47
C PHE A 159 11.35 5.75 -16.59
N ARG A 160 11.75 6.42 -15.51
CA ARG A 160 12.99 7.24 -15.50
C ARG A 160 14.24 6.43 -15.78
N HIS A 161 14.30 5.18 -15.34
CA HIS A 161 15.43 4.31 -15.66
C HIS A 161 15.36 3.84 -17.11
N ILE A 162 14.21 3.38 -17.59
CA ILE A 162 14.12 2.86 -18.96
C ILE A 162 14.25 3.94 -20.04
N SER A 163 13.86 5.18 -19.75
CA SER A 163 14.01 6.33 -20.65
C SER A 163 15.41 6.96 -20.62
N SER A 164 16.30 6.48 -19.74
CA SER A 164 17.67 6.99 -19.63
C SER A 164 18.55 6.53 -20.79
N LYS A 165 18.95 7.49 -21.63
CA LYS A 165 19.94 7.27 -22.70
C LYS A 165 21.33 6.85 -22.19
N LYS A 166 21.63 7.07 -20.90
CA LYS A 166 22.92 6.68 -20.31
C LYS A 166 22.99 5.21 -19.93
N LEU A 167 21.85 4.54 -19.86
CA LEU A 167 21.74 3.10 -19.57
C LEU A 167 21.62 2.26 -20.85
N ALA A 168 22.05 2.78 -22.01
CA ALA A 168 21.92 2.06 -23.28
C ALA A 168 22.64 0.71 -23.24
N VAL A 169 21.96 -0.34 -23.74
CA VAL A 169 22.51 -1.69 -23.86
C VAL A 169 22.73 -1.98 -25.34
N SER A 170 23.91 -2.49 -25.68
CA SER A 170 24.23 -2.84 -27.07
C SER A 170 23.23 -3.86 -27.60
N GLN A 171 22.78 -3.66 -28.85
CA GLN A 171 21.86 -4.57 -29.56
C GLN A 171 20.47 -4.71 -28.91
N GLN A 172 20.05 -3.75 -28.07
CA GLN A 172 18.69 -3.70 -27.54
C GLN A 172 18.09 -2.31 -27.75
N ASP A 173 16.84 -2.26 -28.24
CA ASP A 173 16.10 -1.01 -28.43
C ASP A 173 15.73 -0.35 -27.08
N LYS A 174 15.49 -1.18 -26.06
CA LYS A 174 15.25 -0.77 -24.67
C LYS A 174 16.41 -1.28 -23.80
N ASN A 175 16.63 -0.64 -22.66
CA ASN A 175 17.72 -0.99 -21.75
C ASN A 175 17.36 -2.09 -20.72
N CYS A 176 16.40 -2.97 -21.03
CA CYS A 176 15.91 -3.99 -20.10
C CYS A 176 17.05 -4.87 -19.56
N GLY A 177 17.96 -5.30 -20.45
CA GLY A 177 19.12 -6.11 -20.10
C GLY A 177 20.21 -5.36 -19.32
N ALA A 178 20.03 -4.08 -18.96
CA ALA A 178 20.91 -3.41 -18.00
C ALA A 178 20.64 -3.87 -16.56
N CYS A 179 19.44 -4.37 -16.29
CA CYS A 179 18.98 -4.72 -14.94
C CYS A 179 18.35 -6.12 -14.86
N HIS A 180 17.52 -6.49 -15.84
CA HIS A 180 16.85 -7.79 -15.85
C HIS A 180 17.77 -8.87 -16.44
N MET A 181 18.02 -9.91 -15.65
CA MET A 181 18.87 -11.03 -16.04
C MET A 181 18.26 -12.35 -15.57
N ASN A 182 18.29 -13.36 -16.44
CA ASN A 182 18.03 -14.74 -16.08
C ASN A 182 19.34 -15.36 -15.62
N VAL A 183 19.37 -15.83 -14.38
CA VAL A 183 20.57 -16.41 -13.77
C VAL A 183 20.46 -17.94 -13.77
N ASP A 184 21.29 -18.59 -14.57
CA ASP A 184 21.52 -20.03 -14.48
C ASP A 184 22.61 -20.29 -13.45
N VAL A 185 22.22 -20.83 -12.29
CA VAL A 185 23.14 -21.10 -11.19
C VAL A 185 23.93 -22.39 -11.33
N VAL A 186 23.48 -23.31 -12.17
CA VAL A 186 24.21 -24.54 -12.45
C VAL A 186 25.36 -24.22 -13.38
N ALA A 187 25.10 -23.41 -14.41
CA ALA A 187 26.13 -22.92 -15.32
C ALA A 187 26.93 -21.74 -14.74
N GLY A 188 26.43 -21.07 -13.70
CA GLY A 188 27.05 -19.85 -13.15
C GLY A 188 27.00 -18.67 -14.12
N THR A 189 25.98 -18.59 -14.97
CA THR A 189 25.85 -17.58 -16.02
C THR A 189 24.61 -16.70 -15.81
N ALA A 190 24.68 -15.45 -16.27
CA ALA A 190 23.55 -14.53 -16.28
C ALA A 190 23.35 -14.02 -17.71
N SER A 191 22.13 -14.13 -18.22
CA SER A 191 21.79 -13.69 -19.58
C SER A 191 20.43 -13.00 -19.63
N TYR A 192 20.34 -11.94 -20.43
CA TYR A 192 19.07 -11.28 -20.69
C TYR A 192 18.27 -12.07 -21.73
N VAL A 193 16.99 -12.30 -21.45
CA VAL A 193 16.02 -12.85 -22.40
C VAL A 193 14.85 -11.87 -22.48
N ALA A 194 14.59 -11.36 -23.69
CA ALA A 194 13.53 -10.39 -23.89
C ALA A 194 12.15 -10.99 -23.60
N GLY A 195 11.29 -10.23 -22.93
CA GLY A 195 9.95 -10.67 -22.56
C GLY A 195 9.90 -11.56 -21.32
N THR A 196 11.01 -11.72 -20.59
CA THR A 196 11.06 -12.47 -19.30
C THR A 196 11.35 -11.55 -18.11
N GLU A 197 11.30 -10.23 -18.28
CA GLU A 197 11.55 -9.26 -17.22
C GLU A 197 10.51 -9.41 -16.10
N ASP A 198 10.93 -9.37 -14.83
CA ASP A 198 10.04 -9.48 -13.68
C ASP A 198 10.66 -8.78 -12.45
N SER A 199 9.83 -8.48 -11.45
CA SER A 199 10.26 -7.89 -10.17
C SER A 199 10.94 -8.90 -9.26
N ASP A 200 10.57 -10.18 -9.38
CA ASP A 200 11.24 -11.29 -8.72
C ASP A 200 12.06 -12.05 -9.75
N ASN A 201 13.38 -12.10 -9.57
CA ASN A 201 14.29 -12.89 -10.40
C ASN A 201 14.08 -14.41 -10.18
N GLY A 202 12.95 -14.95 -10.64
CA GLY A 202 12.75 -16.39 -10.81
C GLY A 202 11.60 -16.99 -10.01
N TYR A 203 10.42 -17.05 -10.61
CA TYR A 203 9.47 -18.13 -10.36
C TYR A 203 9.46 -19.08 -11.57
N GLY A 204 10.18 -20.19 -11.41
CA GLY A 204 10.23 -21.31 -12.34
C GLY A 204 11.35 -22.28 -11.93
N ASP A 205 11.10 -23.59 -11.96
CA ASP A 205 12.15 -24.59 -11.67
C ASP A 205 13.35 -24.35 -12.60
N GLY A 206 14.51 -24.08 -12.01
CA GLY A 206 15.79 -23.84 -12.69
C GLY A 206 16.47 -22.50 -12.37
N PHE A 207 15.77 -21.53 -11.79
CA PHE A 207 16.31 -20.19 -11.50
C PHE A 207 16.35 -19.90 -10.00
N VAL A 208 17.37 -19.16 -9.53
CA VAL A 208 17.59 -18.95 -8.10
C VAL A 208 16.70 -17.87 -7.51
N LYS A 209 15.93 -18.27 -6.48
CA LYS A 209 15.49 -17.34 -5.44
C LYS A 209 16.72 -16.73 -4.77
N TYR A 210 16.98 -15.46 -5.00
CA TYR A 210 18.03 -14.74 -4.26
C TYR A 210 17.82 -14.97 -2.76
N LYS A 211 18.84 -15.52 -2.08
CA LYS A 211 18.79 -15.76 -0.63
C LYS A 211 18.52 -14.48 0.18
N SER A 212 18.76 -13.30 -0.41
CA SER A 212 18.51 -11.98 0.18
C SER A 212 18.20 -10.93 -0.92
N PRO A 213 16.91 -10.58 -1.16
CA PRO A 213 16.52 -9.51 -2.09
C PRO A 213 17.18 -8.16 -1.77
N LYS A 214 17.37 -7.87 -0.48
CA LYS A 214 18.08 -6.68 -0.01
C LYS A 214 19.51 -6.59 -0.56
N SER A 215 20.25 -7.71 -0.51
CA SER A 215 21.63 -7.75 -0.99
C SER A 215 21.69 -7.59 -2.51
N ALA A 216 20.76 -8.22 -3.24
CA ALA A 216 20.67 -8.08 -4.69
C ALA A 216 20.40 -6.61 -5.10
N ALA A 217 19.44 -5.95 -4.45
CA ALA A 217 19.13 -4.55 -4.71
C ALA A 217 20.32 -3.62 -4.39
N HIS A 218 20.95 -3.78 -3.21
CA HIS A 218 22.12 -2.99 -2.86
C HIS A 218 23.28 -3.19 -3.84
N SER A 219 23.59 -4.43 -4.22
CA SER A 219 24.67 -4.71 -5.17
C SER A 219 24.37 -4.15 -6.56
N SER A 220 23.14 -4.32 -7.07
CA SER A 220 22.77 -3.86 -8.41
C SER A 220 22.63 -2.34 -8.49
N CYS A 221 21.75 -1.76 -7.66
CA CYS A 221 21.39 -0.34 -7.74
C CYS A 221 22.58 0.55 -7.38
N ILE A 222 23.24 0.28 -6.25
CA ILE A 222 24.31 1.15 -5.74
C ILE A 222 25.55 1.07 -6.64
N SER A 223 25.89 -0.12 -7.17
CA SER A 223 27.04 -0.24 -8.08
C SER A 223 26.82 0.54 -9.37
N CYS A 224 25.62 0.45 -9.97
CA CYS A 224 25.27 1.24 -11.14
C CYS A 224 25.32 2.75 -10.83
N HIS A 225 24.64 3.20 -9.77
CA HIS A 225 24.63 4.61 -9.38
C HIS A 225 26.03 5.15 -9.09
N LYS A 226 26.88 4.38 -8.39
CA LYS A 226 28.28 4.76 -8.13
C LYS A 226 29.07 4.92 -9.42
N ASN A 227 28.93 4.00 -10.37
CA ASN A 227 29.64 4.04 -11.63
C ASN A 227 29.16 5.21 -12.52
N GLU A 228 27.86 5.49 -12.54
CA GLU A 228 27.30 6.63 -13.26
C GLU A 228 27.67 7.96 -12.59
N ALA A 229 27.76 8.01 -11.26
CA ALA A 229 28.18 9.22 -10.53
C ALA A 229 29.62 9.64 -10.85
N LYS A 230 30.50 8.69 -11.19
CA LYS A 230 31.86 8.98 -11.67
C LYS A 230 31.87 9.67 -13.03
N LYS A 231 30.84 9.45 -13.85
CA LYS A 231 30.70 10.04 -15.19
C LYS A 231 29.96 11.37 -15.12
N ASP A 232 28.86 11.42 -14.38
CA ASP A 232 28.03 12.60 -14.20
C ASP A 232 27.19 12.49 -12.91
N THR A 233 27.62 13.24 -11.89
CA THR A 233 26.96 13.28 -10.58
C THR A 233 25.57 13.88 -10.62
N ALA A 234 25.23 14.72 -11.60
CA ALA A 234 23.91 15.35 -11.71
C ALA A 234 22.83 14.38 -12.22
N PHE A 235 23.25 13.23 -12.77
CA PHE A 235 22.35 12.26 -13.40
C PHE A 235 22.30 10.91 -12.66
N ALA A 236 23.26 10.64 -11.77
CA ALA A 236 23.31 9.39 -11.03
C ALA A 236 22.22 9.31 -9.96
N GLY A 237 21.72 8.10 -9.72
CA GLY A 237 20.84 7.85 -8.58
C GLY A 237 21.57 7.93 -7.23
N PRO A 238 20.82 7.89 -6.12
CA PRO A 238 21.38 7.98 -4.78
C PRO A 238 22.29 6.78 -4.45
N VAL A 239 23.36 7.04 -3.69
CA VAL A 239 24.29 6.03 -3.15
C VAL A 239 24.34 6.01 -1.62
N THR A 240 23.66 6.95 -0.96
CA THR A 240 23.54 7.02 0.50
C THR A 240 22.29 6.29 0.98
N CYS A 241 22.28 5.85 2.23
CA CYS A 241 21.15 5.16 2.83
C CYS A 241 19.93 6.09 2.85
N ALA A 242 20.09 7.31 3.35
CA ALA A 242 19.03 8.31 3.42
C ALA A 242 18.53 8.74 2.04
N GLY A 243 19.39 8.74 1.01
CA GLY A 243 19.00 9.06 -0.36
C GLY A 243 17.98 8.10 -0.96
N CYS A 244 17.97 6.84 -0.52
CA CYS A 244 16.97 5.84 -0.93
C CYS A 244 15.85 5.64 0.12
N HIS A 245 16.20 5.65 1.40
CA HIS A 245 15.35 5.13 2.48
C HIS A 245 14.79 6.19 3.43
N SER A 246 15.09 7.48 3.25
CA SER A 246 14.43 8.53 4.03
C SER A 246 13.12 8.98 3.38
N ALA A 247 12.12 9.32 4.19
CA ALA A 247 10.85 9.84 3.70
C ALA A 247 11.03 11.15 2.90
N THR A 248 11.94 12.02 3.35
CA THR A 248 12.27 13.28 2.68
C THR A 248 12.83 13.03 1.28
N ALA A 249 13.87 12.19 1.15
CA ALA A 249 14.48 11.91 -0.14
C ALA A 249 13.49 11.26 -1.12
N GLN A 250 12.69 10.29 -0.66
CA GLN A 250 11.67 9.67 -1.51
C GLN A 250 10.60 10.67 -1.99
N LYS A 251 10.21 11.65 -1.15
CA LYS A 251 9.27 12.70 -1.52
C LYS A 251 9.85 13.67 -2.56
N GLU A 252 11.16 13.91 -2.52
CA GLU A 252 11.88 14.79 -3.46
C GLU A 252 12.21 14.10 -4.79
N MET A 253 12.10 12.77 -4.88
CA MET A 253 12.31 12.05 -6.13
C MET A 253 11.34 12.56 -7.21
N LYS A 254 11.90 13.07 -8.30
CA LYS A 254 11.13 13.56 -9.46
C LYS A 254 10.17 12.46 -9.95
N LYS A 255 8.88 12.78 -9.94
CA LYS A 255 7.82 11.98 -10.57
C LYS A 255 7.62 12.41 -12.01
N VAL A 256 7.38 11.44 -12.88
CA VAL A 256 7.10 11.64 -14.31
C VAL A 256 5.88 10.83 -14.69
N THR A 257 5.15 11.27 -15.71
CA THR A 257 4.10 10.47 -16.32
C THR A 257 4.77 9.35 -17.12
N PRO A 258 4.61 8.08 -16.71
CA PRO A 258 5.26 6.98 -17.40
C PRO A 258 4.49 6.64 -18.68
N GLU A 259 5.23 6.29 -19.74
CA GLU A 259 4.62 5.53 -20.85
C GLU A 259 4.29 4.10 -20.38
N ARG A 260 3.46 3.40 -21.16
CA ARG A 260 3.11 2.01 -20.85
C ARG A 260 4.37 1.15 -20.84
N LEU A 261 4.57 0.39 -19.76
CA LEU A 261 5.66 -0.56 -19.66
C LEU A 261 5.37 -1.78 -20.54
N ASP A 262 5.88 -1.76 -21.75
CA ASP A 262 5.65 -2.80 -22.75
C ASP A 262 6.68 -3.95 -22.65
N ARG A 263 6.14 -5.14 -22.38
CA ARG A 263 6.77 -6.45 -22.25
C ARG A 263 6.10 -7.48 -23.20
N GLY A 264 5.39 -7.02 -24.22
CA GLY A 264 4.61 -7.89 -25.12
C GLY A 264 3.32 -8.46 -24.52
N GLN A 265 2.81 -7.86 -23.44
CA GLN A 265 1.51 -8.22 -22.87
C GLN A 265 0.35 -7.87 -23.82
N PRO A 266 -0.74 -8.66 -23.85
CA PRO A 266 -1.90 -8.34 -24.68
C PRO A 266 -2.64 -7.10 -24.14
N ASP A 267 -3.26 -6.33 -25.03
CA ASP A 267 -4.16 -5.23 -24.62
C ASP A 267 -5.44 -5.76 -24.00
N THR A 268 -5.98 -6.84 -24.58
CA THR A 268 -7.18 -7.52 -24.14
C THR A 268 -6.99 -9.02 -24.25
N LEU A 269 -7.53 -9.79 -23.32
CA LEU A 269 -7.48 -11.25 -23.37
C LEU A 269 -8.78 -11.89 -22.90
N LEU A 270 -8.97 -13.15 -23.28
CA LEU A 270 -10.04 -13.98 -22.80
C LEU A 270 -9.50 -14.92 -21.71
N ILE A 271 -9.97 -14.72 -20.47
CA ILE A 271 -9.66 -15.61 -19.35
C ILE A 271 -10.61 -16.81 -19.46
N VAL A 272 -10.01 -18.00 -19.65
CA VAL A 272 -10.75 -19.25 -19.84
C VAL A 272 -10.72 -20.05 -18.54
N PRO A 273 -11.88 -20.46 -18.00
CA PRO A 273 -11.94 -21.30 -16.80
C PRO A 273 -11.20 -22.63 -17.01
N ASN A 274 -10.44 -23.07 -16.00
CA ASN A 274 -9.64 -24.30 -16.08
C ASN A 274 -10.48 -25.59 -15.96
N THR A 275 -11.68 -25.54 -15.37
CA THR A 275 -12.39 -26.76 -15.00
C THR A 275 -13.33 -27.25 -16.09
N ALA A 276 -13.15 -28.52 -16.48
CA ALA A 276 -14.13 -29.30 -17.23
C ALA A 276 -15.48 -29.47 -16.49
N ALA A 277 -15.56 -29.03 -15.23
CA ALA A 277 -16.70 -29.19 -14.33
C ALA A 277 -17.83 -28.15 -14.56
N GLU A 278 -17.54 -26.99 -15.16
CA GLU A 278 -18.57 -25.95 -15.40
C GLU A 278 -18.54 -25.43 -16.83
N LYS A 279 -18.94 -26.30 -17.77
CA LYS A 279 -19.10 -25.97 -19.20
C LYS A 279 -20.07 -24.80 -19.46
N ASN A 280 -20.86 -24.40 -18.46
CA ASN A 280 -21.91 -23.41 -18.56
C ASN A 280 -21.46 -21.99 -18.19
N ILE A 281 -20.24 -21.80 -17.69
CA ILE A 281 -19.71 -20.47 -17.40
C ILE A 281 -19.00 -19.91 -18.64
N ALA A 282 -19.44 -18.74 -19.09
CA ALA A 282 -18.79 -18.05 -20.18
C ALA A 282 -17.37 -17.57 -19.77
N PRO A 283 -16.38 -17.62 -20.67
CA PRO A 283 -15.09 -16.97 -20.48
C PRO A 283 -15.23 -15.47 -20.18
N VAL A 284 -14.18 -14.87 -19.61
CA VAL A 284 -14.18 -13.46 -19.20
C VAL A 284 -13.32 -12.63 -20.16
N ALA A 285 -13.92 -11.67 -20.85
CA ALA A 285 -13.20 -10.67 -21.62
C ALA A 285 -12.59 -9.61 -20.68
N PHE A 286 -11.25 -9.58 -20.62
CA PHE A 286 -10.48 -8.73 -19.73
C PHE A 286 -9.70 -7.65 -20.49
N ASP A 287 -9.88 -6.40 -20.06
CA ASP A 287 -9.17 -5.23 -20.59
C ASP A 287 -7.86 -5.03 -19.83
N HIS A 288 -6.82 -5.74 -20.24
CA HIS A 288 -5.52 -5.74 -19.56
C HIS A 288 -4.87 -4.36 -19.59
N LYS A 289 -4.91 -3.67 -20.73
CA LYS A 289 -4.35 -2.32 -20.89
C LYS A 289 -5.01 -1.29 -19.99
N PHE A 290 -6.33 -1.34 -19.82
CA PHE A 290 -7.01 -0.46 -18.88
C PHE A 290 -6.60 -0.75 -17.44
N HIS A 291 -6.51 -2.03 -17.05
CA HIS A 291 -6.07 -2.39 -15.70
C HIS A 291 -4.61 -1.99 -15.46
N GLU A 292 -3.71 -2.20 -16.41
CA GLU A 292 -2.33 -1.73 -16.35
C GLU A 292 -2.25 -0.24 -16.03
N ALA A 293 -3.13 0.60 -16.59
CA ALA A 293 -3.13 2.04 -16.31
C ALA A 293 -3.67 2.40 -14.90
N ASN A 294 -4.47 1.53 -14.29
CA ASN A 294 -5.24 1.83 -13.08
C ASN A 294 -4.79 1.06 -11.82
N VAL A 295 -3.88 0.10 -11.95
CA VAL A 295 -3.22 -0.56 -10.80
C VAL A 295 -1.89 0.12 -10.46
N LYS A 296 -1.31 -0.19 -9.31
CA LYS A 296 0.00 0.35 -8.91
C LYS A 296 1.11 -0.18 -9.83
N ASP A 297 1.13 -1.50 -10.05
CA ASP A 297 2.18 -2.26 -10.74
C ASP A 297 1.64 -3.63 -11.20
N CYS A 298 2.47 -4.39 -11.92
CA CYS A 298 2.11 -5.73 -12.40
C CYS A 298 1.90 -6.72 -11.25
N SER A 299 2.66 -6.60 -10.16
CA SER A 299 2.63 -7.50 -9.00
C SER A 299 1.36 -7.37 -8.17
N THR A 300 0.57 -6.31 -8.36
CA THR A 300 -0.79 -6.19 -7.82
C THR A 300 -1.65 -7.41 -8.21
N CYS A 301 -1.48 -7.96 -9.42
CA CYS A 301 -2.18 -9.16 -9.89
C CYS A 301 -1.25 -10.36 -10.06
N HIS A 302 -0.04 -10.15 -10.60
CA HIS A 302 0.95 -11.21 -10.84
C HIS A 302 1.80 -11.49 -9.59
N ILE A 303 1.13 -11.87 -8.49
CA ILE A 303 1.75 -12.07 -7.17
C ILE A 303 2.81 -13.20 -7.12
N ASN A 304 2.82 -14.07 -8.13
CA ASN A 304 3.74 -15.21 -8.25
C ASN A 304 4.61 -15.10 -9.53
N GLY A 305 4.81 -13.88 -10.03
CA GLY A 305 5.55 -13.60 -11.26
C GLY A 305 4.71 -13.68 -12.55
N ILE A 306 5.30 -13.15 -13.62
CA ILE A 306 4.69 -13.01 -14.95
C ILE A 306 5.16 -14.16 -15.85
N GLY A 307 4.22 -15.01 -16.29
CA GLY A 307 4.50 -16.03 -17.31
C GLY A 307 5.00 -17.37 -16.76
N ASN A 308 4.49 -17.83 -15.60
CA ASN A 308 4.62 -19.23 -15.18
C ASN A 308 3.81 -20.14 -16.13
N ASP A 309 4.33 -20.30 -17.33
CA ASP A 309 3.64 -20.86 -18.50
C ASP A 309 3.84 -22.38 -18.62
N LYS A 310 4.49 -23.04 -17.65
CA LYS A 310 4.74 -24.50 -17.74
C LYS A 310 3.44 -25.31 -17.81
N ASP A 311 2.31 -24.76 -17.36
CA ASP A 311 0.99 -25.42 -17.42
C ASP A 311 -0.14 -24.58 -18.07
N GLY A 312 0.18 -23.37 -18.54
CA GLY A 312 -0.83 -22.35 -18.86
C GLY A 312 -1.51 -21.82 -17.60
N PHE A 313 -1.83 -20.53 -17.58
CA PHE A 313 -2.60 -19.94 -16.48
C PHE A 313 -3.95 -20.66 -16.34
N LYS A 314 -4.15 -21.32 -15.20
CA LYS A 314 -5.28 -22.19 -14.89
C LYS A 314 -6.07 -21.61 -13.71
N PRO A 315 -6.80 -20.50 -13.93
CA PRO A 315 -7.40 -19.75 -12.82
C PRO A 315 -8.45 -20.57 -12.11
N LEU A 316 -8.38 -20.59 -10.78
CA LEU A 316 -9.41 -21.13 -9.92
C LEU A 316 -10.46 -20.06 -9.61
N TYR A 317 -11.63 -20.51 -9.14
CA TYR A 317 -12.68 -19.60 -8.68
C TYR A 317 -12.18 -18.65 -7.59
N SER A 318 -11.41 -19.17 -6.61
CA SER A 318 -10.84 -18.39 -5.51
C SER A 318 -9.90 -17.30 -5.99
N ASP A 319 -9.11 -17.57 -7.03
CA ASP A 319 -8.13 -16.61 -7.57
C ASP A 319 -8.82 -15.37 -8.14
N MET A 320 -10.06 -15.53 -8.65
CA MET A 320 -10.82 -14.48 -9.31
C MET A 320 -11.86 -13.80 -8.40
N HIS A 321 -12.36 -14.52 -7.39
CA HIS A 321 -13.53 -14.08 -6.60
C HIS A 321 -13.28 -13.89 -5.10
N ASP A 322 -12.07 -14.14 -4.57
CA ASP A 322 -11.79 -13.91 -3.15
C ASP A 322 -11.94 -12.42 -2.79
N ALA A 323 -13.00 -12.09 -2.06
CA ALA A 323 -13.33 -10.73 -1.65
C ALA A 323 -12.28 -10.06 -0.75
N LYS A 324 -11.33 -10.81 -0.20
CA LYS A 324 -10.25 -10.29 0.66
C LYS A 324 -8.92 -10.10 -0.06
N SER A 325 -8.80 -10.62 -1.28
CA SER A 325 -7.56 -10.56 -2.05
C SER A 325 -7.55 -9.38 -3.02
N SER A 326 -6.52 -8.53 -2.94
CA SER A 326 -6.30 -7.46 -3.92
C SER A 326 -5.88 -7.98 -5.30
N ALA A 327 -5.47 -9.25 -5.40
CA ALA A 327 -5.12 -9.89 -6.67
C ALA A 327 -6.35 -10.49 -7.38
N SER A 328 -7.49 -10.63 -6.70
CA SER A 328 -8.73 -11.11 -7.29
C SER A 328 -9.53 -9.95 -7.90
N CYS A 329 -10.36 -10.25 -8.90
CA CYS A 329 -11.22 -9.25 -9.54
C CYS A 329 -12.20 -8.65 -8.52
N VAL A 330 -12.86 -9.51 -7.75
CA VAL A 330 -13.89 -9.11 -6.78
C VAL A 330 -13.27 -8.32 -5.62
N GLY A 331 -12.18 -8.82 -5.05
CA GLY A 331 -11.55 -8.22 -3.87
C GLY A 331 -10.97 -6.85 -4.21
N CYS A 332 -10.26 -6.72 -5.33
CA CYS A 332 -9.75 -5.42 -5.78
C CYS A 332 -10.88 -4.42 -6.03
N HIS A 333 -11.98 -4.82 -6.69
CA HIS A 333 -13.14 -3.94 -6.90
C HIS A 333 -13.82 -3.54 -5.58
N ALA A 334 -13.99 -4.47 -4.65
CA ALA A 334 -14.55 -4.17 -3.33
C ALA A 334 -13.67 -3.19 -2.54
N MET A 335 -12.34 -3.35 -2.59
CA MET A 335 -11.39 -2.41 -1.99
C MET A 335 -11.47 -1.03 -2.66
N ARG A 336 -11.64 -0.97 -3.99
CA ARG A 336 -11.79 0.30 -4.72
C ARG A 336 -13.06 1.04 -4.33
N ILE A 337 -14.15 0.30 -4.09
CA ILE A 337 -15.41 0.83 -3.58
C ILE A 337 -15.20 1.39 -2.16
N ALA A 338 -14.58 0.61 -1.27
CA ALA A 338 -14.32 1.01 0.12
C ALA A 338 -13.32 2.19 0.26
N GLN A 339 -12.53 2.46 -0.77
CA GLN A 339 -11.59 3.60 -0.77
C GLN A 339 -12.24 4.90 -1.24
N ASN A 340 -13.44 4.86 -1.82
CA ASN A 340 -14.11 6.04 -2.36
C ASN A 340 -15.40 6.32 -1.57
N PRO A 341 -15.43 7.38 -0.74
CA PRO A 341 -16.62 7.81 0.00
C PRO A 341 -17.89 7.90 -0.88
N SER A 342 -17.74 8.29 -2.14
CA SER A 342 -18.87 8.43 -3.09
C SER A 342 -19.52 7.08 -3.45
N CYS A 343 -18.76 5.99 -3.35
CA CYS A 343 -19.25 4.63 -3.57
C CYS A 343 -19.78 4.01 -2.26
N GLU A 344 -19.09 4.24 -1.14
CA GLU A 344 -19.45 3.67 0.18
C GLU A 344 -20.84 4.10 0.64
N GLY A 345 -21.28 5.32 0.33
CA GLY A 345 -22.63 5.81 0.67
C GLY A 345 -23.75 4.86 0.26
N CYS A 346 -23.59 4.14 -0.86
CA CYS A 346 -24.50 3.09 -1.30
C CYS A 346 -24.02 1.69 -0.90
N HIS A 347 -22.74 1.38 -1.11
CA HIS A 347 -22.21 0.01 -1.01
C HIS A 347 -22.00 -0.50 0.42
N THR A 348 -21.98 0.37 1.44
CA THR A 348 -22.03 -0.06 2.85
C THR A 348 -23.40 -0.67 3.18
N MET A 349 -24.46 -0.17 2.57
CA MET A 349 -25.83 -0.67 2.74
C MET A 349 -26.18 -1.81 1.75
N VAL A 350 -25.47 -1.88 0.64
CA VAL A 350 -25.60 -2.93 -0.39
C VAL A 350 -24.24 -3.62 -0.61
N PRO A 351 -23.87 -4.59 0.25
CA PRO A 351 -22.57 -5.23 0.17
C PRO A 351 -22.37 -5.98 -1.15
N VAL A 352 -21.16 -5.88 -1.69
CA VAL A 352 -20.74 -6.45 -2.98
C VAL A 352 -20.74 -7.99 -2.99
N GLN A 353 -20.85 -8.63 -1.83
CA GLN A 353 -20.71 -10.09 -1.68
C GLN A 353 -21.93 -10.92 -2.11
N ASN A 354 -23.05 -10.27 -2.46
CA ASN A 354 -24.25 -10.97 -2.91
C ASN A 354 -24.26 -11.09 -4.44
N PHE A 355 -23.44 -12.00 -4.97
CA PHE A 355 -23.48 -12.32 -6.40
C PHE A 355 -24.85 -12.85 -6.80
N ASN A 356 -25.41 -12.24 -7.84
CA ASN A 356 -26.57 -12.72 -8.57
C ASN A 356 -26.22 -12.93 -10.04
N GLU A 357 -27.08 -13.61 -10.80
CA GLU A 357 -26.83 -13.93 -12.22
C GLU A 357 -26.48 -12.70 -13.07
N GLN A 358 -27.08 -11.54 -12.79
CA GLN A 358 -26.77 -10.28 -13.50
C GLN A 358 -25.34 -9.79 -13.22
N SER A 359 -24.88 -9.88 -11.96
CA SER A 359 -23.51 -9.51 -11.60
C SER A 359 -22.48 -10.46 -12.20
N CYS A 360 -22.80 -11.75 -12.33
CA CYS A 360 -21.94 -12.73 -12.99
C CYS A 360 -21.73 -12.38 -14.47
N ALA A 361 -22.80 -12.04 -15.19
CA ALA A 361 -22.79 -11.72 -16.61
C ALA A 361 -21.99 -10.45 -16.98
N THR A 362 -21.70 -9.58 -16.00
CA THR A 362 -20.85 -8.39 -16.22
C THR A 362 -19.42 -8.80 -16.61
N CYS A 363 -18.91 -9.86 -15.99
CA CYS A 363 -17.60 -10.43 -16.31
C CYS A 363 -17.71 -11.63 -17.26
N HIS A 364 -18.61 -12.57 -16.95
CA HIS A 364 -18.82 -13.81 -17.70
C HIS A 364 -19.65 -13.55 -18.95
N ASN A 365 -19.02 -12.89 -19.91
CA ASN A 365 -19.55 -12.65 -21.23
C ASN A 365 -18.41 -12.74 -22.26
N ALA A 366 -18.59 -13.63 -23.23
CA ALA A 366 -17.64 -13.87 -24.31
C ALA A 366 -18.33 -13.85 -25.68
N ASN A 367 -19.41 -13.06 -25.85
CA ASN A 367 -20.20 -13.00 -27.09
C ASN A 367 -20.66 -14.40 -27.57
N GLY A 368 -21.11 -15.24 -26.63
CA GLY A 368 -21.58 -16.60 -26.93
C GLY A 368 -20.48 -17.66 -27.11
N VAL A 369 -19.20 -17.29 -27.03
CA VAL A 369 -18.08 -18.25 -27.06
C VAL A 369 -18.05 -19.05 -25.74
N THR A 370 -18.04 -20.38 -25.84
CA THR A 370 -17.94 -21.27 -24.66
C THR A 370 -16.48 -21.46 -24.23
N ALA A 371 -16.27 -21.93 -22.99
CA ALA A 371 -14.92 -22.29 -22.52
C ALA A 371 -14.26 -23.36 -23.40
N GLU A 372 -15.02 -24.34 -23.91
CA GLU A 372 -14.52 -25.38 -24.80
C GLU A 372 -14.07 -24.85 -26.16
N GLN A 373 -14.81 -23.88 -26.71
CA GLN A 373 -14.43 -23.20 -27.95
C GLN A 373 -13.18 -22.34 -27.73
N ALA A 374 -13.17 -21.55 -26.65
CA ALA A 374 -12.04 -20.68 -26.29
C ALA A 374 -10.74 -21.47 -26.05
N ALA A 375 -10.82 -22.68 -25.48
CA ALA A 375 -9.66 -23.55 -25.27
C ALA A 375 -8.99 -24.00 -26.57
N LYS A 376 -9.74 -24.08 -27.68
CA LYS A 376 -9.22 -24.47 -29.01
C LYS A 376 -8.72 -23.29 -29.85
N MET A 377 -8.98 -22.06 -29.40
CA MET A 377 -8.59 -20.84 -30.10
C MET A 377 -7.15 -20.43 -29.80
N SER A 378 -6.49 -19.88 -30.82
CA SER A 378 -5.19 -19.23 -30.68
C SER A 378 -5.27 -18.01 -29.73
N LYS A 379 -4.11 -17.57 -29.21
CA LYS A 379 -4.03 -16.36 -28.37
C LYS A 379 -4.58 -15.12 -29.10
N LYS A 380 -4.34 -15.01 -30.41
CA LYS A 380 -4.79 -13.89 -31.25
C LYS A 380 -6.32 -13.88 -31.40
N GLU A 381 -6.93 -15.03 -31.67
CA GLU A 381 -8.39 -15.14 -31.80
C GLU A 381 -9.08 -14.84 -30.48
N ARG A 382 -8.55 -15.35 -29.36
CA ARG A 382 -9.08 -15.03 -28.01
C ARG A 382 -9.01 -13.53 -27.72
N SER A 383 -7.90 -12.89 -28.07
CA SER A 383 -7.74 -11.44 -27.89
C SER A 383 -8.73 -10.64 -28.74
N ALA A 384 -9.00 -11.08 -29.98
CA ALA A 384 -9.99 -10.44 -30.85
C ALA A 384 -11.42 -10.55 -30.30
N VAL A 385 -11.81 -11.71 -29.78
CA VAL A 385 -13.12 -11.88 -29.10
C VAL A 385 -13.20 -10.96 -27.89
N ALA A 386 -12.18 -10.95 -27.03
CA ALA A 386 -12.16 -10.08 -25.86
C ALA A 386 -12.30 -8.60 -26.25
N ALA A 387 -11.55 -8.14 -27.25
CA ALA A 387 -11.66 -6.78 -27.78
C ALA A 387 -13.08 -6.46 -28.27
N SER A 388 -13.73 -7.40 -28.97
CA SER A 388 -15.11 -7.22 -29.46
C SER A 388 -16.12 -7.09 -28.31
N VAL A 389 -15.98 -7.88 -27.26
CA VAL A 389 -16.84 -7.82 -26.06
C VAL A 389 -16.64 -6.48 -25.35
N ILE A 390 -15.37 -6.08 -25.15
CA ILE A 390 -15.04 -4.84 -24.46
C ILE A 390 -15.52 -3.62 -25.24
N ALA A 391 -15.36 -3.61 -26.56
CA ALA A 391 -15.85 -2.52 -27.41
C ALA A 391 -17.39 -2.44 -27.45
N ALA A 392 -18.07 -3.58 -27.30
CA ALA A 392 -19.53 -3.65 -27.24
C ALA A 392 -20.10 -3.27 -25.86
N ARG A 393 -19.27 -3.17 -24.80
CA ARG A 393 -19.73 -2.65 -23.51
C ARG A 393 -20.06 -1.17 -23.68
N GLU A 394 -21.35 -0.83 -23.66
CA GLU A 394 -21.79 0.56 -23.66
C GLU A 394 -21.25 1.26 -22.41
N ALA A 395 -20.40 2.26 -22.61
CA ALA A 395 -19.93 3.12 -21.54
C ALA A 395 -21.02 4.16 -21.24
N GLY A 396 -21.89 3.88 -20.28
CA GLY A 396 -22.89 4.85 -19.86
C GLY A 396 -23.59 4.47 -18.56
N ALA A 397 -23.64 5.41 -17.63
CA ALA A 397 -24.60 5.36 -16.53
C ALA A 397 -26.00 5.60 -17.12
N VAL A 398 -26.65 4.53 -17.58
CA VAL A 398 -28.02 4.63 -18.07
C VAL A 398 -28.92 4.84 -16.85
N THR A 399 -29.51 6.02 -16.74
CA THR A 399 -30.44 6.36 -15.65
C THR A 399 -31.69 7.02 -16.22
N TYR A 400 -32.69 7.26 -15.36
CA TYR A 400 -33.91 7.96 -15.73
C TYR A 400 -33.65 9.44 -16.02
N THR A 401 -34.55 10.08 -16.77
CA THR A 401 -34.45 11.52 -17.05
C THR A 401 -34.75 12.32 -15.79
N ALA A 402 -34.39 13.62 -15.77
CA ALA A 402 -34.68 14.47 -14.62
C ALA A 402 -36.19 14.57 -14.36
N GLU A 403 -36.99 14.57 -15.42
CA GLU A 403 -38.46 14.64 -15.39
C GLU A 403 -39.09 13.41 -14.73
N ASP A 404 -38.46 12.25 -14.91
CA ASP A 404 -38.86 10.96 -14.33
C ASP A 404 -38.58 10.87 -12.81
N ILE A 405 -37.67 11.72 -12.30
CA ILE A 405 -37.19 11.70 -10.93
C ILE A 405 -37.82 12.87 -10.16
N PRO A 406 -38.61 12.63 -9.09
CA PRO A 406 -39.22 13.72 -8.32
C PRO A 406 -38.17 14.68 -7.75
N GLU A 407 -38.41 15.99 -7.89
CA GLU A 407 -37.51 17.03 -7.37
C GLU A 407 -37.40 16.99 -5.84
N PHE A 408 -38.56 16.92 -5.18
CA PHE A 408 -38.68 16.75 -3.74
C PHE A 408 -39.61 15.60 -3.40
N VAL A 409 -39.30 14.89 -2.32
CA VAL A 409 -40.16 13.85 -1.74
C VAL A 409 -40.50 14.26 -0.30
N LYS A 410 -41.79 14.37 -0.01
CA LYS A 410 -42.28 14.60 1.34
C LYS A 410 -42.36 13.27 2.10
N ILE A 411 -41.68 13.17 3.24
CA ILE A 411 -41.72 11.99 4.12
C ILE A 411 -42.48 12.38 5.38
N ASP A 412 -43.75 11.96 5.47
CA ASP A 412 -44.68 12.37 6.54
C ASP A 412 -45.36 11.21 7.28
N ALA A 413 -45.10 9.95 6.90
CA ALA A 413 -45.72 8.76 7.49
C ALA A 413 -45.47 8.60 9.00
N LEU A 414 -44.46 9.30 9.55
CA LEU A 414 -44.08 9.30 10.96
C LEU A 414 -44.08 10.71 11.58
N ALA A 415 -44.70 11.68 10.91
CA ALA A 415 -44.67 13.08 11.36
C ALA A 415 -45.49 13.26 12.64
N ASP A 416 -44.80 13.32 13.78
CA ASP A 416 -45.36 13.48 15.12
C ASP A 416 -44.65 14.61 15.88
N THR A 417 -43.52 14.33 16.53
CA THR A 417 -42.72 15.34 17.25
C THR A 417 -42.03 16.35 16.32
N TYR A 418 -41.80 15.95 15.07
CA TYR A 418 -41.17 16.76 14.03
C TYR A 418 -42.10 16.87 12.82
N GLU A 419 -41.92 17.94 12.04
CA GLU A 419 -42.59 18.12 10.76
C GLU A 419 -42.13 17.07 9.73
N ALA A 420 -42.86 17.01 8.62
CA ALA A 420 -42.49 16.16 7.50
C ALA A 420 -41.13 16.56 6.93
N SER A 421 -40.26 15.59 6.65
CA SER A 421 -39.01 15.88 5.96
C SER A 421 -39.29 16.19 4.49
N LYS A 422 -38.72 17.31 4.00
CA LYS A 422 -38.74 17.69 2.59
C LYS A 422 -37.42 17.27 1.95
N MET A 423 -37.33 16.01 1.53
CA MET A 423 -36.09 15.45 1.00
C MET A 423 -35.82 15.96 -0.43
N PRO A 424 -34.63 16.55 -0.72
CA PRO A 424 -34.25 17.02 -2.06
C PRO A 424 -33.83 15.85 -2.96
N HIS A 425 -34.78 15.00 -3.32
CA HIS A 425 -34.57 13.70 -3.95
C HIS A 425 -33.74 13.77 -5.24
N ARG A 426 -34.16 14.55 -6.24
CA ARG A 426 -33.45 14.65 -7.53
C ARG A 426 -32.02 15.15 -7.37
N LYS A 427 -31.81 16.16 -6.52
CA LYS A 427 -30.48 16.73 -6.25
C LYS A 427 -29.51 15.69 -5.68
N ILE A 428 -29.99 14.83 -4.77
CA ILE A 428 -29.18 13.73 -4.22
C ILE A 428 -28.78 12.76 -5.32
N VAL A 429 -29.74 12.34 -6.16
CA VAL A 429 -29.49 11.41 -7.27
C VAL A 429 -28.48 11.99 -8.27
N GLU A 430 -28.66 13.24 -8.68
CA GLU A 430 -27.72 13.93 -9.59
C GLU A 430 -26.31 14.02 -8.99
N THR A 431 -26.20 14.30 -7.70
CA THR A 431 -24.91 14.36 -7.00
C THR A 431 -24.20 13.00 -7.03
N LEU A 432 -24.93 11.91 -6.78
CA LEU A 432 -24.39 10.54 -6.81
C LEU A 432 -23.97 10.10 -8.22
N LEU A 433 -24.79 10.43 -9.23
CA LEU A 433 -24.48 10.13 -10.62
C LEU A 433 -23.23 10.90 -11.09
N ASN A 434 -23.14 12.20 -10.78
CA ASN A 434 -21.98 13.01 -11.13
C ASN A 434 -20.71 12.52 -10.43
N ALA A 435 -20.81 12.07 -9.17
CA ALA A 435 -19.67 11.53 -8.42
C ALA A 435 -19.14 10.19 -8.98
N THR A 436 -19.92 9.50 -9.81
CA THR A 436 -19.57 8.20 -10.39
C THR A 436 -19.39 8.24 -11.91
N ALA A 437 -19.62 9.38 -12.57
CA ALA A 437 -19.67 9.52 -14.02
C ALA A 437 -18.38 9.05 -14.74
N ASP A 438 -17.21 9.37 -14.18
CA ASP A 438 -15.91 9.01 -14.77
C ASP A 438 -15.43 7.60 -14.40
N SER A 439 -16.18 6.88 -13.55
CA SER A 439 -15.81 5.54 -13.11
C SER A 439 -16.23 4.48 -14.12
N LYS A 440 -15.28 3.95 -14.89
CA LYS A 440 -15.55 2.78 -15.77
C LYS A 440 -16.05 1.56 -15.00
N LEU A 441 -15.64 1.41 -13.73
CA LEU A 441 -16.13 0.34 -12.86
C LEU A 441 -17.63 0.53 -12.59
N ALA A 442 -18.06 1.74 -12.20
CA ALA A 442 -19.47 2.03 -11.99
C ALA A 442 -20.26 1.91 -13.30
N GLY A 443 -19.75 2.47 -14.40
CA GLY A 443 -20.41 2.39 -15.72
C GLY A 443 -20.62 0.95 -16.20
N SER A 444 -19.71 0.03 -15.87
CA SER A 444 -19.85 -1.39 -16.26
C SER A 444 -20.81 -2.15 -15.36
N PHE A 445 -20.74 -1.96 -14.05
CA PHE A 445 -21.54 -2.72 -13.07
C PHE A 445 -22.93 -2.12 -12.82
N HIS A 446 -23.17 -0.87 -13.23
CA HIS A 446 -24.47 -0.19 -13.11
C HIS A 446 -25.17 0.02 -14.47
N ALA A 447 -24.82 -0.78 -15.49
CA ALA A 447 -25.30 -0.59 -16.87
C ALA A 447 -26.84 -0.72 -17.05
N GLU A 448 -27.53 -1.41 -16.14
CA GLU A 448 -28.99 -1.55 -16.18
C GLU A 448 -29.68 -0.22 -15.80
N LYS A 449 -30.60 0.27 -16.64
CA LYS A 449 -31.29 1.55 -16.42
C LYS A 449 -31.99 1.57 -15.06
N GLY A 450 -31.57 2.47 -14.17
CA GLY A 450 -32.17 2.59 -12.82
C GLY A 450 -31.57 1.65 -11.77
N LYS A 451 -30.47 0.94 -12.08
CA LYS A 451 -29.76 0.10 -11.11
C LYS A 451 -29.36 0.85 -9.85
N VAL A 452 -28.84 2.06 -10.03
CA VAL A 452 -28.45 2.97 -8.93
C VAL A 452 -29.61 3.29 -8.00
N CYS A 453 -30.86 3.31 -8.49
CA CYS A 453 -32.03 3.58 -7.67
C CYS A 453 -32.25 2.48 -6.63
N GLN A 454 -31.83 1.24 -6.90
CA GLN A 454 -31.94 0.12 -5.97
C GLN A 454 -30.98 0.22 -4.77
N ALA A 455 -30.02 1.15 -4.78
CA ALA A 455 -29.22 1.42 -3.59
C ALA A 455 -30.10 1.96 -2.44
N CYS A 456 -31.13 2.74 -2.77
CA CYS A 456 -32.12 3.21 -1.80
C CYS A 456 -33.42 2.40 -1.87
N HIS A 457 -33.92 2.16 -3.07
CA HIS A 457 -35.13 1.37 -3.37
C HIS A 457 -34.82 -0.12 -3.51
N HIS A 458 -34.15 -0.62 -2.48
CA HIS A 458 -33.61 -1.97 -2.42
C HIS A 458 -34.71 -3.04 -2.31
N GLN A 459 -34.37 -4.29 -2.65
CA GLN A 459 -35.24 -5.47 -2.48
C GLN A 459 -36.58 -5.36 -3.22
N SER A 460 -36.62 -4.56 -4.29
CA SER A 460 -37.72 -4.43 -5.22
C SER A 460 -37.22 -4.44 -6.66
N PRO A 461 -38.03 -4.88 -7.64
CA PRO A 461 -37.68 -4.74 -9.05
C PRO A 461 -37.42 -3.29 -9.43
N ILE A 462 -36.52 -3.06 -10.38
CA ILE A 462 -36.23 -1.71 -10.88
C ILE A 462 -37.50 -1.12 -11.49
N SER A 463 -37.86 0.09 -11.04
CA SER A 463 -39.04 0.81 -11.48
C SER A 463 -38.86 2.30 -11.30
N ILE A 464 -39.47 3.09 -12.19
CA ILE A 464 -39.61 4.55 -12.04
C ILE A 464 -40.54 4.93 -10.87
N LYS A 465 -41.38 3.99 -10.43
CA LYS A 465 -42.28 4.12 -9.27
C LYS A 465 -41.99 2.99 -8.27
N PRO A 466 -40.89 3.07 -7.52
CA PRO A 466 -40.56 2.08 -6.52
C PRO A 466 -41.58 2.10 -5.36
N PRO A 467 -41.74 0.98 -4.62
CA PRO A 467 -42.61 0.94 -3.46
C PRO A 467 -42.14 1.89 -2.34
N LYS A 468 -43.08 2.35 -1.52
CA LYS A 468 -42.76 3.14 -0.32
C LYS A 468 -42.06 2.26 0.71
N CYS A 469 -41.10 2.80 1.47
CA CYS A 469 -40.41 2.07 2.55
C CYS A 469 -41.39 1.40 3.53
N GLN A 470 -42.51 2.06 3.84
CA GLN A 470 -43.54 1.56 4.74
C GLN A 470 -44.18 0.23 4.27
N SER A 471 -44.15 -0.10 2.98
CA SER A 471 -44.72 -1.38 2.50
C SER A 471 -44.04 -2.59 3.12
N CYS A 472 -42.79 -2.45 3.57
CA CYS A 472 -42.00 -3.53 4.18
C CYS A 472 -41.52 -3.19 5.60
N HIS A 473 -41.40 -1.91 5.95
CA HIS A 473 -40.90 -1.44 7.25
C HIS A 473 -42.00 -0.97 8.23
N SER A 474 -43.28 -1.33 8.00
CA SER A 474 -44.44 -0.81 8.75
C SER A 474 -44.58 -1.26 10.22
N GLU A 475 -44.02 -2.42 10.61
CA GLU A 475 -44.14 -2.93 11.99
C GLU A 475 -42.87 -2.63 12.80
N ALA A 476 -43.06 -2.10 14.02
CA ALA A 476 -41.98 -1.96 14.99
C ALA A 476 -41.56 -3.36 15.45
N PHE A 477 -40.39 -3.81 14.99
CA PHE A 477 -39.74 -5.05 15.41
C PHE A 477 -40.55 -6.35 15.17
N LYS A 478 -40.62 -6.80 13.91
CA LYS A 478 -40.67 -8.26 13.71
C LYS A 478 -39.31 -8.83 14.11
N LYS A 479 -39.27 -9.99 14.80
CA LYS A 479 -38.05 -10.77 14.98
C LYS A 479 -37.43 -11.03 13.59
N GLY A 480 -36.32 -10.36 13.27
CA GLY A 480 -35.58 -10.51 12.01
C GLY A 480 -34.76 -9.27 11.62
N ASP A 481 -33.99 -9.39 10.53
CA ASP A 481 -32.98 -8.42 10.05
C ASP A 481 -33.55 -7.12 9.42
N ARG A 482 -34.82 -6.77 9.64
CA ARG A 482 -35.47 -5.60 9.02
C ARG A 482 -35.85 -4.56 10.07
N PRO A 483 -35.28 -3.33 10.02
CA PRO A 483 -35.61 -2.27 10.98
C PRO A 483 -37.05 -1.77 10.79
N GLY A 484 -37.66 -1.22 11.84
CA GLY A 484 -38.91 -0.47 11.72
C GLY A 484 -38.70 0.85 10.95
N LEU A 485 -39.78 1.45 10.44
CA LEU A 485 -39.74 2.59 9.49
C LEU A 485 -38.85 3.77 9.95
N LYS A 486 -38.89 4.15 11.24
CA LYS A 486 -38.03 5.22 11.79
C LYS A 486 -36.55 4.87 11.68
N ALA A 487 -36.19 3.66 12.11
CA ALA A 487 -34.83 3.18 12.07
C ALA A 487 -34.35 2.98 10.62
N ALA A 488 -35.23 2.52 9.71
CA ALA A 488 -34.91 2.40 8.29
C ALA A 488 -34.49 3.74 7.67
N TYR A 489 -35.26 4.81 7.91
CA TYR A 489 -34.90 6.15 7.44
C TYR A 489 -33.60 6.66 8.08
N HIS A 490 -33.50 6.63 9.41
CA HIS A 490 -32.30 7.13 10.08
C HIS A 490 -31.04 6.37 9.66
N GLN A 491 -31.09 5.03 9.61
CA GLN A 491 -29.95 4.23 9.20
C GLN A 491 -29.56 4.53 7.75
N GLN A 492 -30.50 4.57 6.82
CA GLN A 492 -30.17 4.83 5.41
C GLN A 492 -29.63 6.25 5.18
N CYS A 493 -30.27 7.28 5.73
CA CYS A 493 -29.85 8.67 5.54
C CYS A 493 -28.52 8.96 6.27
N MET A 494 -28.44 8.61 7.55
CA MET A 494 -27.28 8.99 8.40
C MET A 494 -26.03 8.18 8.06
N THR A 495 -26.17 6.90 7.69
CA THR A 495 -25.02 6.10 7.23
C THR A 495 -24.49 6.68 5.93
N CYS A 496 -25.34 6.96 4.94
CA CYS A 496 -24.91 7.57 3.68
C CYS A 496 -24.16 8.89 3.92
N HIS A 497 -24.68 9.78 4.79
CA HIS A 497 -24.00 11.03 5.14
C HIS A 497 -22.64 10.79 5.83
N THR A 498 -22.54 9.77 6.69
CA THR A 498 -21.30 9.42 7.39
C THR A 498 -20.25 8.91 6.41
N GLU A 499 -20.60 7.91 5.59
CA GLU A 499 -19.68 7.28 4.65
C GLU A 499 -19.23 8.25 3.57
N MET A 500 -20.15 9.07 3.03
CA MET A 500 -19.83 10.10 2.05
C MET A 500 -19.18 11.36 2.67
N LYS A 501 -19.02 11.40 4.00
CA LYS A 501 -18.46 12.55 4.73
C LYS A 501 -19.19 13.87 4.45
N ILE A 502 -20.52 13.80 4.33
CA ILE A 502 -21.39 14.95 4.08
C ILE A 502 -21.42 15.82 5.35
N GLN A 503 -21.03 17.09 5.20
CA GLN A 503 -20.95 18.02 6.33
C GLN A 503 -22.31 18.57 6.79
N LYS A 504 -23.30 18.65 5.88
CA LYS A 504 -24.63 19.20 6.16
C LYS A 504 -25.74 18.39 5.47
N PRO A 505 -26.81 18.05 6.18
CA PRO A 505 -26.99 18.18 7.63
C PRO A 505 -26.11 17.19 8.40
N GLN A 506 -25.65 17.57 9.59
CA GLN A 506 -24.98 16.62 10.49
C GLN A 506 -26.00 15.68 11.11
N ASN A 507 -25.60 14.43 11.40
CA ASN A 507 -26.51 13.44 12.01
C ASN A 507 -27.04 13.88 13.40
N THR A 508 -26.32 14.77 14.08
CA THR A 508 -26.71 15.37 15.36
C THR A 508 -27.63 16.59 15.21
N GLU A 509 -27.80 17.11 13.99
CA GLU A 509 -28.62 18.28 13.68
C GLU A 509 -30.02 17.83 13.23
N CYS A 510 -30.87 17.46 14.20
CA CYS A 510 -32.24 16.95 13.94
C CYS A 510 -33.04 17.86 12.99
N ALA A 511 -32.96 19.18 13.22
CA ALA A 511 -33.68 20.20 12.44
C ALA A 511 -33.20 20.31 10.99
N GLY A 512 -32.00 19.79 10.66
CA GLY A 512 -31.44 19.82 9.31
C GLY A 512 -32.17 18.89 8.33
N CYS A 513 -32.90 17.88 8.82
CA CYS A 513 -33.70 16.97 8.01
C CYS A 513 -35.21 17.19 8.17
N HIS A 514 -35.66 17.55 9.38
CA HIS A 514 -37.06 17.75 9.72
C HIS A 514 -37.20 18.81 10.81
N ALA A 515 -37.97 19.87 10.55
CA ALA A 515 -38.15 20.96 11.50
C ALA A 515 -38.88 20.46 12.76
N ALA A 516 -38.54 21.00 13.94
CA ALA A 516 -39.34 20.75 15.14
C ALA A 516 -40.73 21.34 14.93
N ARG A 517 -41.79 20.61 15.32
CA ARG A 517 -43.11 21.23 15.35
C ARG A 517 -43.10 22.32 16.42
N ALA A 518 -43.63 23.50 16.08
CA ALA A 518 -43.96 24.49 17.09
C ALA A 518 -45.01 23.87 18.04
N ASN A 519 -44.71 23.88 19.35
CA ASN A 519 -45.67 23.47 20.38
C ASN A 519 -46.89 24.38 20.39
#